data_AF-A0A6I4NDK8-F1
#
_entry.id   AF-A0A6I4NDK8-F1
#
_cell.length_a   1.000
_cell.length_b   1.000
_cell.length_c   1.000
_cell.angle_alpha   90.00
_cell.angle_beta   90.00
_cell.angle_gamma   90.00
#
_symmetry.space_group_name_H-M   'P 1'
#
loop_
_entity.id
_entity.type
_entity.pdbx_description
1 polymer ?
#
loop_
_entity_poly.entity_id
_entity_poly.type
_entity_poly.pdbx_seq_one_letter_code
_entity_poly.pdbx_strand_id
1 'polypeptide(L)'
;MSADWGLITGIVGAATGVVGMAMGFFGWSVARKGNSLAEEANTKSDVANRLAREANALAHHQDRRETESHDIRWEGEWVAAGRYALVVKGTHTAYDVVARVSIDDESQRVERPSVGPGEQIIFDFPEARRTYEEELRARCSEGA
;
A
#
# COMPACT_ATOMS: atom_id res chain seq x y z
N MET A 1 -32.39 -63.28 61.70
CA MET A 1 -31.39 -62.30 61.21
C MET A 1 -32.15 -61.12 60.61
N SER A 2 -32.59 -60.17 61.43
CA SER A 2 -33.30 -58.96 60.98
C SER A 2 -32.41 -57.74 61.19
N ALA A 3 -31.20 -57.81 60.63
CA ALA A 3 -30.25 -56.71 60.67
C ALA A 3 -30.49 -55.75 59.49
N ASP A 4 -30.74 -54.49 59.81
CA ASP A 4 -30.19 -53.30 59.14
C ASP A 4 -30.50 -52.99 57.67
N TRP A 5 -31.66 -53.37 57.14
CA TRP A 5 -32.12 -52.85 55.84
C TRP A 5 -32.32 -51.31 55.82
N GLY A 6 -32.71 -50.72 56.95
CA GLY A 6 -32.84 -49.27 57.10
C GLY A 6 -31.50 -48.53 57.17
N LEU A 7 -30.48 -49.14 57.77
CA LEU A 7 -29.13 -48.58 57.86
C LEU A 7 -28.45 -48.62 56.48
N ILE A 8 -28.57 -49.74 55.75
CA ILE A 8 -27.98 -49.92 54.42
C ILE A 8 -28.60 -48.94 53.40
N THR A 9 -29.93 -48.81 53.38
CA THR A 9 -30.61 -47.87 52.46
C THR A 9 -30.33 -46.40 52.80
N GLY A 10 -30.22 -46.05 54.09
CA GLY A 10 -29.79 -44.72 54.53
C GLY A 10 -28.35 -44.37 54.12
N ILE A 11 -27.42 -45.33 54.22
CA ILE A 11 -26.02 -45.15 53.82
C ILE A 11 -25.91 -44.98 52.30
N VAL A 12 -26.65 -45.76 51.51
CA VAL A 12 -26.66 -45.66 50.04
C VAL A 12 -27.26 -44.34 49.57
N GLY A 13 -28.34 -43.87 50.22
CA GLY A 13 -28.94 -42.55 49.94
C GLY A 13 -28.00 -41.39 50.29
N ALA A 14 -27.33 -41.47 51.45
CA ALA A 14 -26.35 -40.46 51.88
C ALA A 14 -25.13 -40.40 50.95
N ALA A 15 -24.59 -41.56 50.53
CA ALA A 15 -23.47 -41.63 49.59
C ALA A 15 -23.84 -41.00 48.23
N THR A 16 -25.04 -41.28 47.72
CA THR A 16 -25.52 -40.71 46.45
C THR A 16 -25.72 -39.18 46.54
N GLY A 17 -26.23 -38.70 47.68
CA GLY A 17 -26.39 -37.26 47.92
C GLY A 17 -25.06 -36.49 47.95
N VAL A 18 -24.03 -37.06 48.58
CA VAL A 18 -22.68 -36.44 48.65
C VAL A 18 -22.02 -36.39 47.27
N VAL A 19 -22.14 -37.46 46.47
CA VAL A 19 -21.62 -37.48 45.10
C VAL A 19 -22.35 -36.47 44.21
N GLY A 20 -23.68 -36.33 44.36
CA GLY A 20 -24.48 -35.34 43.65
C GLY A 20 -24.07 -33.89 43.99
N MET A 21 -23.82 -33.59 45.28
CA MET A 21 -23.34 -32.27 45.70
C MET A 21 -21.94 -31.96 45.16
N ALA A 22 -21.02 -32.92 45.20
CA ALA A 22 -19.67 -32.74 44.66
C ALA A 22 -19.72 -32.43 43.16
N MET A 23 -20.50 -33.20 42.38
CA MET A 23 -20.69 -32.96 40.95
C MET A 23 -21.35 -31.61 40.67
N GLY A 24 -22.34 -31.20 41.47
CA GLY A 24 -22.96 -29.88 41.36
C GLY A 24 -21.98 -28.73 41.62
N PHE A 25 -21.09 -28.89 42.60
CA PHE A 25 -20.05 -27.90 42.92
C PHE A 25 -18.99 -27.82 41.80
N PHE A 26 -18.58 -28.97 41.24
CA PHE A 26 -17.71 -28.99 40.07
C PHE A 26 -18.35 -28.32 38.86
N GLY A 27 -19.63 -28.60 38.57
CA GLY A 27 -20.37 -27.95 37.49
C GLY A 27 -20.48 -26.44 37.66
N TRP A 28 -20.79 -25.97 38.87
CA TRP A 28 -20.86 -24.54 39.18
C TRP A 28 -19.50 -23.83 39.06
N SER A 29 -18.42 -24.49 39.50
CA SER A 29 -17.05 -23.98 39.37
C SER A 29 -16.61 -23.88 37.91
N VAL A 30 -16.91 -24.90 37.10
CA VAL A 30 -16.63 -24.90 35.65
C VAL A 30 -17.44 -23.83 34.94
N ALA A 31 -18.73 -23.66 35.27
CA ALA A 31 -19.57 -22.62 34.68
C ALA A 31 -19.05 -21.20 34.97
N ARG A 32 -18.58 -20.92 36.20
CA ARG A 32 -17.97 -19.63 36.54
C ARG A 32 -16.70 -19.34 35.76
N LYS A 33 -15.82 -20.34 35.62
CA LYS A 33 -14.59 -20.22 34.82
C LYS A 33 -14.91 -20.01 33.34
N GLY A 34 -15.93 -20.70 32.82
CA GLY A 34 -16.42 -20.50 31.46
C GLY A 34 -16.97 -19.09 31.23
N ASN A 35 -17.71 -18.55 32.20
CA ASN A 35 -18.27 -17.21 32.11
C ASN A 35 -17.19 -16.11 32.15
N SER A 36 -16.18 -16.25 33.01
CA SER A 36 -15.06 -15.29 33.03
C SER A 36 -14.21 -15.36 31.77
N LEU A 37 -13.99 -16.57 31.23
CA LEU A 37 -13.27 -16.75 29.97
C LEU A 37 -14.05 -16.17 28.78
N ALA A 38 -15.37 -16.28 28.78
CA ALA A 38 -16.23 -15.67 27.78
C ALA A 38 -16.21 -14.13 27.85
N GLU A 39 -16.22 -13.56 29.06
CA GLU A 39 -16.12 -12.11 29.27
C GLU A 39 -14.76 -11.55 28.83
N GLU A 40 -13.68 -12.25 29.15
CA GLU A 40 -12.34 -11.92 28.65
C GLU A 40 -12.24 -12.04 27.13
N ALA A 41 -12.84 -13.08 26.53
CA ALA A 41 -12.87 -13.27 25.09
C ALA A 41 -13.66 -12.13 24.40
N ASN A 42 -14.82 -11.76 24.92
CA ASN A 42 -15.62 -10.64 24.40
C ASN A 42 -14.84 -9.32 24.48
N THR A 43 -14.16 -9.08 25.61
CA THR A 43 -13.31 -7.90 25.79
C THR A 43 -12.17 -7.86 24.76
N LYS A 44 -11.50 -8.99 24.52
CA LYS A 44 -10.45 -9.10 23.49
C LYS A 44 -11.01 -8.89 22.09
N SER A 45 -12.18 -9.42 21.79
CA SER A 45 -12.87 -9.22 20.51
C SER A 45 -13.25 -7.75 20.29
N ASP A 46 -13.69 -7.04 21.32
CA ASP A 46 -14.02 -5.61 21.24
C ASP A 46 -12.77 -4.76 20.99
N VAL A 47 -11.66 -5.08 21.64
CA VAL A 47 -10.36 -4.43 21.39
C VAL A 47 -9.89 -4.70 19.97
N ALA A 48 -9.98 -5.93 19.48
CA ALA A 48 -9.62 -6.28 18.12
C ALA A 48 -10.50 -5.56 17.08
N ASN A 49 -11.81 -5.48 17.31
CA ASN A 49 -12.74 -4.74 16.45
C ASN A 49 -12.49 -3.22 16.46
N ARG A 50 -12.03 -2.67 17.59
CA ARG A 50 -11.63 -1.26 17.67
C ARG A 50 -10.35 -1.01 16.87
N LEU A 51 -9.33 -1.85 17.07
CA LEU A 51 -8.06 -1.76 16.36
C LEU A 51 -8.25 -1.91 14.84
N ALA A 52 -9.08 -2.84 14.40
CA ALA A 52 -9.41 -3.02 12.98
C ALA A 52 -10.11 -1.78 12.39
N ARG A 53 -11.00 -1.14 13.15
CA ARG A 53 -11.66 0.12 12.72
C ARG A 53 -10.67 1.28 12.64
N GLU A 54 -9.77 1.41 13.61
CA GLU A 54 -8.72 2.43 13.61
C GLU A 54 -7.73 2.22 12.44
N ALA A 55 -7.33 0.97 12.18
CA ALA A 55 -6.47 0.62 11.06
C ALA A 55 -7.15 0.91 9.71
N ASN A 56 -8.43 0.57 9.55
CA ASN A 56 -9.19 0.88 8.34
C ASN A 56 -9.37 2.39 8.15
N ALA A 57 -9.61 3.14 9.23
CA ALA A 57 -9.68 4.60 9.17
C ALA A 57 -8.35 5.21 8.74
N LEU A 58 -7.23 4.71 9.29
CA LEU A 58 -5.90 5.15 8.90
C LEU A 58 -5.58 4.82 7.44
N ALA A 59 -5.91 3.62 6.98
CA ALA A 59 -5.74 3.21 5.58
C ALA A 59 -6.55 4.12 4.64
N HIS A 60 -7.82 4.39 4.96
CA HIS A 60 -8.63 5.34 4.18
C HIS A 60 -8.08 6.77 4.20
N HIS A 61 -7.45 7.21 5.30
CA HIS A 61 -6.77 8.50 5.35
C HIS A 61 -5.47 8.51 4.52
N GLN A 62 -4.76 7.39 4.40
CA GLN A 62 -3.57 7.23 3.57
C GLN A 62 -3.93 7.20 2.08
N ASP A 63 -4.95 6.43 1.70
CA ASP A 63 -5.46 6.37 0.31
C ASP A 63 -5.85 7.77 -0.20
N ARG A 64 -6.47 8.58 0.67
CA ARG A 64 -6.86 9.97 0.35
C ARG A 64 -5.66 10.93 0.23
N ARG A 65 -4.50 10.59 0.79
CA ARG A 65 -3.27 11.41 0.69
C ARG A 65 -2.37 10.97 -0.46
N GLU A 66 -2.39 9.69 -0.85
CA GLU A 66 -1.64 9.19 -2.01
C GLU A 66 -2.26 9.59 -3.37
N THR A 67 -3.42 10.23 -3.36
CA THR A 67 -4.05 10.78 -4.57
C THR A 67 -3.80 12.30 -4.72
N GLU A 68 -2.59 12.78 -4.41
CA GLU A 68 -2.18 14.09 -4.90
C GLU A 68 -1.90 13.95 -6.41
N SER A 69 -2.79 14.48 -7.23
CA SER A 69 -2.74 14.36 -8.69
C SER A 69 -1.58 15.19 -9.25
N HIS A 70 -0.39 14.61 -9.30
CA HIS A 70 0.78 15.22 -9.92
C HIS A 70 0.64 15.20 -11.46
N ASP A 71 -0.03 16.20 -12.05
CA ASP A 71 -0.01 16.43 -13.50
C ASP A 71 1.36 16.99 -13.93
N ILE A 72 2.27 16.07 -14.27
CA ILE A 72 3.59 16.35 -14.86
C ILE A 72 3.63 15.62 -16.21
N ARG A 73 3.42 16.37 -17.30
CA ARG A 73 3.48 15.86 -18.67
C ARG A 73 4.63 16.52 -19.42
N TRP A 74 5.35 15.71 -20.21
CA TRP A 74 6.47 16.16 -21.01
C TRP A 74 6.13 16.02 -22.49
N GLU A 75 6.39 17.08 -23.25
CA GLU A 75 6.28 17.06 -24.72
C GLU A 75 7.60 17.50 -25.31
N GLY A 76 8.04 16.81 -26.35
CA GLY A 76 9.30 17.09 -27.01
C GLY A 76 9.10 17.56 -28.44
N GLU A 77 9.85 18.59 -28.83
CA GLU A 77 9.77 19.18 -30.17
C GLU A 77 11.15 19.57 -30.70
N TRP A 78 11.30 19.49 -32.03
CA TRP A 78 12.49 19.98 -32.72
C TRP A 78 12.37 21.48 -32.96
N VAL A 79 13.22 22.27 -32.31
CA VAL A 79 13.23 23.73 -32.44
C VAL A 79 14.19 24.22 -33.52
N ALA A 80 15.22 23.43 -33.82
CA ALA A 80 16.17 23.65 -34.91
C ALA A 80 16.87 22.35 -35.29
N ALA A 81 17.61 22.35 -36.40
CA ALA A 81 18.46 21.21 -36.79
C ALA A 81 19.47 20.90 -35.67
N GLY A 82 19.39 19.67 -35.14
CA GLY A 82 20.19 19.23 -34.00
C GLY A 82 19.87 19.94 -32.69
N ARG A 83 18.68 20.54 -32.51
CA ARG A 83 18.24 21.06 -31.22
C ARG A 83 16.85 20.57 -30.88
N TYR A 84 16.76 19.83 -29.78
CA TYR A 84 15.54 19.23 -29.28
C TYR A 84 15.14 19.88 -27.96
N ALA A 85 13.90 20.34 -27.85
CA ALA A 85 13.34 20.92 -26.63
C ALA A 85 12.41 19.91 -25.97
N LEU A 86 12.56 19.71 -24.66
CA LEU A 86 11.66 18.92 -23.82
C LEU A 86 10.95 19.86 -22.84
N VAL A 87 9.64 20.02 -22.99
CA VAL A 87 8.83 21.03 -22.30
C VAL A 87 7.87 20.37 -21.33
N VAL A 88 7.73 20.95 -20.12
CA VAL A 88 6.69 20.54 -19.17
C VAL A 88 5.36 21.18 -19.56
N LYS A 89 4.36 20.37 -19.92
CA LYS A 89 2.98 20.77 -20.19
C LYS A 89 2.03 20.56 -19.01
N GLY A 90 2.51 19.85 -17.98
CA GLY A 90 1.78 19.69 -16.72
C GLY A 90 1.70 21.01 -15.91
N THR A 91 0.80 21.07 -14.95
CA THR A 91 0.63 22.23 -14.06
C THR A 91 1.58 22.23 -12.87
N HIS A 92 2.26 21.11 -12.61
CA HIS A 92 3.15 20.96 -11.46
C HIS A 92 4.62 21.02 -11.86
N THR A 93 5.42 21.60 -10.97
CA THR A 93 6.88 21.61 -11.07
C THR A 93 7.42 20.21 -10.87
N ALA A 94 8.28 19.77 -11.78
CA ALA A 94 9.04 18.54 -11.63
C ALA A 94 10.31 18.82 -10.83
N TYR A 95 10.65 17.94 -9.88
CA TYR A 95 11.85 18.04 -9.04
C TYR A 95 12.81 16.89 -9.31
N ASP A 96 14.10 17.12 -9.09
CA ASP A 96 15.18 16.13 -9.30
C ASP A 96 15.12 15.48 -10.68
N VAL A 97 14.94 16.31 -11.71
CA VAL A 97 14.70 15.87 -13.08
C VAL A 97 16.00 15.38 -13.71
N VAL A 98 15.98 14.15 -14.17
CA VAL A 98 17.02 13.54 -15.01
C VAL A 98 16.41 13.19 -16.34
N ALA A 99 16.78 13.94 -17.38
CA ALA A 99 16.26 13.72 -18.73
C ALA A 99 17.38 13.23 -19.64
N ARG A 100 17.10 12.16 -20.39
CA ARG A 100 18.00 11.60 -21.41
C ARG A 100 17.25 11.49 -22.72
N VAL A 101 17.82 12.06 -23.77
CA VAL A 101 17.31 11.94 -25.13
C VAL A 101 18.39 11.31 -25.98
N SER A 102 18.04 10.34 -26.82
CA SER A 102 18.97 9.63 -27.69
C SER A 102 18.44 9.62 -29.11
N ILE A 103 19.30 9.93 -30.05
CA ILE A 103 19.01 10.13 -31.47
C ILE A 103 20.13 9.43 -32.23
N ASP A 104 19.76 8.36 -32.94
CA ASP A 104 20.70 7.44 -33.57
C ASP A 104 21.78 6.99 -32.55
N ASP A 105 23.05 7.29 -32.83
CA ASP A 105 24.19 6.94 -31.97
C ASP A 105 24.57 8.05 -30.96
N GLU A 106 23.86 9.19 -30.97
CA GLU A 106 24.12 10.32 -30.08
C GLU A 106 23.15 10.33 -28.88
N SER A 107 23.68 10.47 -27.65
CA SER A 107 22.89 10.52 -26.42
C SER A 107 23.27 11.73 -25.58
N GLN A 108 22.26 12.51 -25.18
CA GLN A 108 22.44 13.69 -24.34
C GLN A 108 21.67 13.50 -23.03
N ARG A 109 22.32 13.83 -21.91
CA ARG A 109 21.75 13.74 -20.56
C ARG A 109 21.84 15.10 -19.87
N VAL A 110 20.74 15.55 -19.31
CA VAL A 110 20.67 16.80 -18.54
C VAL A 110 20.02 16.52 -17.19
N GLU A 111 20.58 17.12 -16.15
CA GLU A 111 20.07 17.07 -14.79
C GLU A 111 19.67 18.47 -14.35
N ARG A 112 18.49 18.59 -13.73
CA ARG A 112 17.94 19.85 -13.23
C ARG A 112 17.32 19.62 -11.85
N PRO A 113 17.64 20.44 -10.83
CA PRO A 113 17.00 20.34 -9.52
C PRO A 113 15.48 20.53 -9.58
N SER A 114 15.01 21.39 -10.50
CA SER A 114 13.60 21.58 -10.75
C SER A 114 13.35 22.09 -12.17
N VAL A 115 12.19 21.77 -12.73
CA VAL A 115 11.68 22.30 -14.00
C VAL A 115 10.21 22.69 -13.81
N GLY A 116 9.91 23.97 -13.95
CA GLY A 116 8.59 24.53 -13.77
C GLY A 116 7.66 24.31 -14.98
N PRO A 117 6.34 24.55 -14.81
CA PRO A 117 5.39 24.55 -15.93
C PRO A 117 5.81 25.52 -17.04
N GLY A 118 5.86 25.03 -18.28
CA GLY A 118 6.30 25.82 -19.44
C GLY A 118 7.81 26.03 -19.56
N GLU A 119 8.61 25.60 -18.59
CA GLU A 119 10.07 25.57 -18.75
C GLU A 119 10.48 24.43 -19.70
N GLN A 120 11.61 24.64 -20.37
CA GLN A 120 12.15 23.73 -21.37
C GLN A 120 13.57 23.30 -21.05
N ILE A 121 13.85 22.02 -21.26
CA ILE A 121 15.20 21.47 -21.30
C ILE A 121 15.61 21.40 -22.76
N ILE A 122 16.72 22.06 -23.10
CA ILE A 122 17.29 22.00 -24.45
C ILE A 122 18.40 20.96 -24.50
N PHE A 123 18.32 20.11 -25.52
CA PHE A 123 19.35 19.16 -25.90
C PHE A 123 19.93 19.59 -27.24
N ASP A 124 21.25 19.70 -27.31
CA ASP A 124 21.98 19.94 -28.56
C ASP A 124 22.58 18.62 -29.05
N PHE A 125 22.27 18.27 -30.31
CA PHE A 125 22.68 17.08 -31.04
C PHE A 125 23.51 17.48 -32.27
N PRO A 126 24.81 17.80 -32.10
CA PRO A 126 25.71 18.19 -33.19
C PRO A 126 25.79 17.18 -34.34
N GLU A 127 25.76 15.86 -34.08
CA GLU A 127 25.85 14.87 -35.17
C GLU A 127 24.57 14.85 -36.00
N ALA A 128 23.41 14.91 -35.35
CA ALA A 128 22.13 15.02 -36.04
C ALA A 128 22.06 16.29 -36.91
N ARG A 129 22.61 17.42 -36.43
CA ARG A 129 22.73 18.65 -37.23
C ARG A 129 23.59 18.42 -38.48
N ARG A 130 24.75 17.77 -38.31
CA ARG A 130 25.69 17.50 -39.42
C ARG A 130 25.05 16.63 -40.49
N THR A 131 24.41 15.53 -40.11
CA THR A 131 23.71 14.63 -41.04
C THR A 131 22.62 15.37 -41.82
N TYR A 132 21.80 16.17 -41.14
CA TYR A 132 20.76 16.97 -41.79
C TYR A 132 21.31 17.95 -42.83
N GLU A 133 22.43 18.62 -42.53
CA GLU A 133 23.09 19.53 -43.47
C GLU A 133 23.66 18.81 -44.70
N GLU A 134 24.19 17.60 -44.52
CA GLU A 134 24.68 16.75 -45.61
C GLU A 134 23.53 16.29 -46.54
N GLU A 135 22.41 15.85 -45.97
CA GLU A 135 21.21 15.48 -46.73
C GLU A 135 20.61 16.66 -47.50
N LEU A 136 20.54 17.84 -46.87
CA LEU A 136 20.02 19.04 -47.52
C LEU A 136 20.90 19.44 -48.73
N ARG A 137 22.23 19.30 -48.60
CA ARG A 137 23.16 19.57 -49.69
C ARG A 137 22.98 18.59 -50.86
N ALA A 138 22.79 17.30 -50.56
CA ALA A 138 22.55 16.28 -51.58
C ALA A 138 21.25 16.53 -52.36
N ARG A 139 20.15 16.89 -51.66
CA ARG A 139 18.86 17.22 -52.29
C ARG A 139 18.93 18.44 -53.20
N CYS A 140 19.68 19.47 -52.80
CA CYS A 140 19.87 20.65 -53.64
C CYS A 140 20.70 20.35 -54.90
N SER A 141 21.60 19.36 -54.87
CA SER A 141 22.40 18.97 -56.05
C SER A 141 21.68 18.07 -57.05
N GLU A 142 20.65 17.33 -56.62
CA GLU A 142 19.84 16.47 -57.52
C GLU A 142 18.69 17.22 -58.21
N GLY A 143 18.31 18.40 -57.69
CA GLY A 143 17.24 19.22 -58.23
C GLY A 143 17.68 20.35 -59.19
N ALA A 144 18.98 20.45 -59.50
CA ALA A 144 19.57 21.45 -60.40
C ALA A 144 20.07 20.79 -61.70
#